data_AF-A0A1H8WJ51-F1
#
_entry.id   AF-A0A1H8WJ51-F1
#
_cell.length_a   1.000
_cell.length_b   1.000
_cell.length_c   1.000
_cell.angle_alpha   90.00
_cell.angle_beta   90.00
_cell.angle_gamma   90.00
#
_symmetry.space_group_name_H-M   'P 1'
#
loop_
_entity.id
_entity.type
_entity.pdbx_description
1 polymer ?
#
loop_
_entity_poly.entity_id
_entity_poly.type
_entity_poly.pdbx_seq_one_letter_code
_entity_poly.pdbx_strand_id
1 'polypeptide(L)'
;MTGILQGPRHGCALGAFQSVVAIERAIPILHAGPGCGSKLHRGLSRAGGQQGTGYAGADAMPCTNMIEKDVVFGGTDKLRDVISGTLQIMDGDFFVVLTGCTADIIGDDVSSIVSEFTQQNIPIVHVETAGFKGDGYKGHELLLEAIINQYLKPVEQTEPSLVNVFASVPRHDPFWEGDLHELRQLLAGIGLKANILFGYNSGGRQALDAIPAAQFNLVVSPYIGLKAAQLLQEKFGTPFLHYPVLPVGGTETSRFLRTVAEFAGTASPATEAFIKEQEAEFYHYIIRAADVLTEYQLNQPKRFYNINDTSYALAFSRFLVNELGYFPLHQFVTEEVPEEYQETIKQYFQDLAPGISSDITITQDSGVIEDHIRSTRHLTTPLFLASCWELDVARDAKGIHLSVGLPVIDRLVLHRTYAGYRGGLNLVEDIYSRLLGKHRE
;
A
#
# COMPACT_ATOMS: atom_id res chain seq x y z
N MET A 1 -27.63 1.15 5.77
CA MET A 1 -27.79 2.25 6.76
C MET A 1 -26.60 3.16 6.56
N THR A 2 -26.80 4.44 6.24
CA THR A 2 -25.73 5.44 6.29
C THR A 2 -25.35 5.64 7.76
N GLY A 3 -24.42 4.81 8.23
CA GLY A 3 -23.88 4.88 9.59
C GLY A 3 -23.01 6.13 9.74
N ILE A 4 -22.99 6.68 10.94
CA ILE A 4 -22.01 7.71 11.30
C ILE A 4 -20.66 7.00 11.36
N LEU A 5 -19.69 7.40 10.51
CA LEU A 5 -18.33 6.87 10.56
C LEU A 5 -17.54 7.57 11.67
N GLN A 6 -17.07 6.82 12.66
CA GLN A 6 -16.17 7.34 13.68
C GLN A 6 -14.71 7.02 13.31
N GLY A 7 -13.88 8.07 13.23
CA GLY A 7 -12.43 7.93 13.00
C GLY A 7 -12.05 7.18 11.71
N PRO A 8 -12.41 7.67 10.51
CA PRO A 8 -11.88 7.15 9.26
C PRO A 8 -10.39 7.50 9.09
N ARG A 9 -9.59 6.57 8.53
CA ARG A 9 -8.10 6.65 8.54
C ARG A 9 -7.46 6.95 7.20
N HIS A 10 -8.03 6.47 6.09
CA HIS A 10 -7.36 6.37 4.79
C HIS A 10 -7.51 7.59 3.86
N GLY A 11 -8.00 8.72 4.39
CA GLY A 11 -8.26 9.91 3.58
C GLY A 11 -9.27 9.64 2.46
N CYS A 12 -9.44 10.61 1.56
CA CYS A 12 -10.32 10.48 0.40
C CYS A 12 -9.51 10.23 -0.89
N ALA A 13 -10.17 9.92 -2.00
CA ALA A 13 -9.55 9.59 -3.29
C ALA A 13 -8.49 10.60 -3.78
N LEU A 14 -8.61 11.88 -3.45
CA LEU A 14 -7.58 12.89 -3.76
C LEU A 14 -6.21 12.54 -3.16
N GLY A 15 -6.17 11.71 -2.11
CA GLY A 15 -4.96 11.14 -1.53
C GLY A 15 -4.06 10.39 -2.53
N ALA A 16 -4.59 10.03 -3.71
CA ALA A 16 -3.83 9.49 -4.84
C ALA A 16 -2.60 10.33 -5.23
N PHE A 17 -2.59 11.65 -4.96
CA PHE A 17 -1.40 12.47 -5.20
C PHE A 17 -0.18 11.92 -4.46
N GLN A 18 -0.36 11.21 -3.34
CA GLN A 18 0.75 10.59 -2.61
C GLN A 18 1.47 9.52 -3.42
N SER A 19 0.74 8.80 -4.27
CA SER A 19 1.32 7.86 -5.23
C SER A 19 2.03 8.60 -6.35
N VAL A 20 1.53 9.75 -6.81
CA VAL A 20 2.23 10.60 -7.77
C VAL A 20 3.56 11.11 -7.20
N VAL A 21 3.56 11.63 -5.96
CA VAL A 21 4.79 12.09 -5.27
C VAL A 21 5.80 10.95 -5.07
N ALA A 22 5.35 9.69 -5.11
CA ALA A 22 6.21 8.53 -5.02
C ALA A 22 6.84 8.13 -6.37
N ILE A 23 6.37 8.68 -7.49
CA ILE A 23 7.03 8.52 -8.80
C ILE A 23 8.15 9.56 -8.88
N GLU A 24 9.36 9.11 -9.15
CA GLU A 24 10.53 9.99 -9.25
C GLU A 24 10.31 11.10 -10.27
N ARG A 25 10.52 12.35 -9.85
CA ARG A 25 10.34 13.58 -10.65
C ARG A 25 8.94 13.79 -11.23
N ALA A 26 7.92 13.11 -10.72
CA ALA A 26 6.54 13.39 -11.08
C ALA A 26 5.96 14.54 -10.23
N ILE A 27 5.10 15.35 -10.83
CA ILE A 27 4.49 16.52 -10.21
C ILE A 27 2.97 16.35 -10.17
N PRO A 28 2.37 16.23 -8.96
CA PRO A 28 0.93 16.33 -8.82
C PRO A 28 0.48 17.80 -8.91
N ILE A 29 -0.56 18.07 -9.68
CA ILE A 29 -1.20 19.38 -9.82
C ILE A 29 -2.62 19.26 -9.27
N LEU A 30 -2.94 20.03 -8.23
CA LEU A 30 -4.24 19.94 -7.55
C LEU A 30 -5.23 20.95 -8.12
N HIS A 31 -6.26 20.45 -8.79
CA HIS A 31 -7.45 21.23 -9.11
C HIS A 31 -8.44 21.20 -7.93
N ALA A 32 -8.06 21.89 -6.86
CA ALA A 32 -8.78 21.91 -5.59
C ALA A 32 -8.42 23.17 -4.76
N GLY A 33 -8.92 23.24 -3.53
CA GLY A 33 -8.38 24.16 -2.51
C GLY A 33 -7.08 23.62 -1.89
N PRO A 34 -6.13 24.47 -1.49
CA PRO A 34 -4.81 24.06 -0.98
C PRO A 34 -4.91 23.31 0.35
N GLY A 35 -5.97 23.56 1.12
CA GLY A 35 -6.24 22.86 2.37
C GLY A 35 -6.42 21.35 2.19
N CYS A 36 -6.90 20.90 1.02
CA CYS A 36 -7.05 19.48 0.73
C CYS A 36 -5.68 18.79 0.66
N GLY A 37 -4.75 19.35 -0.12
CA GLY A 37 -3.39 18.83 -0.25
C GLY A 37 -2.65 18.83 1.09
N SER A 38 -2.69 19.92 1.84
CA SER A 38 -1.99 20.02 3.14
C SER A 38 -2.56 19.05 4.19
N LYS A 39 -3.88 18.88 4.29
CA LYS A 39 -4.51 17.94 5.24
C LYS A 39 -4.23 16.48 4.89
N LEU A 40 -4.38 16.10 3.62
CA LEU A 40 -4.09 14.75 3.15
C LEU A 40 -2.59 14.43 3.28
N HIS A 41 -1.71 15.41 3.07
CA HIS A 41 -0.29 15.24 3.33
C HIS A 41 0.00 14.92 4.80
N ARG A 42 -0.61 15.69 5.72
CA ARG A 42 -0.46 15.45 7.17
C ARG A 42 -1.03 14.09 7.59
N GLY A 43 -2.18 13.69 7.04
CA GLY A 43 -2.86 12.44 7.40
C GLY A 43 -2.20 11.17 6.85
N LEU A 44 -1.75 11.19 5.60
CA LEU A 44 -1.21 10.00 4.93
C LEU A 44 0.32 9.91 5.05
N SER A 45 1.04 11.02 4.87
CA SER A 45 2.50 11.03 4.90
C SER A 45 3.04 11.23 6.32
N ARG A 46 2.70 12.37 6.96
CA ARG A 46 3.26 12.69 8.28
C ARG A 46 2.75 11.74 9.35
N ALA A 47 1.46 11.43 9.34
CA ALA A 47 0.89 10.47 10.27
C ALA A 47 1.09 9.00 9.84
N GLY A 48 1.73 8.74 8.70
CA GLY A 48 2.13 7.39 8.26
C GLY A 48 3.61 7.11 8.49
N GLY A 49 4.14 7.40 9.69
CA GLY A 49 5.55 7.15 10.02
C GLY A 49 6.48 8.36 9.88
N GLN A 50 5.95 9.58 9.95
CA GLN A 50 6.68 10.85 9.77
C GLN A 50 7.37 10.96 8.41
N GLN A 51 6.72 10.45 7.36
CA GLN A 51 7.26 10.51 6.01
C GLN A 51 7.27 11.95 5.48
N GLY A 52 8.39 12.34 4.85
CA GLY A 52 8.62 13.69 4.35
C GLY A 52 7.77 14.07 3.13
N THR A 53 8.03 15.28 2.61
CA THR A 53 7.25 15.88 1.52
C THR A 53 7.53 15.28 0.13
N GLY A 54 8.58 14.47 -0.02
CA GLY A 54 9.01 13.96 -1.33
C GLY A 54 9.47 15.09 -2.26
N TYR A 55 9.51 14.80 -3.56
CA TYR A 55 10.03 15.72 -4.59
C TYR A 55 9.16 16.97 -4.78
N ALA A 56 7.85 16.77 -4.91
CA ALA A 56 6.88 17.82 -5.19
C ALA A 56 5.59 17.67 -4.37
N GLY A 57 5.67 17.17 -3.13
CA GLY A 57 4.51 16.98 -2.27
C GLY A 57 4.30 18.10 -1.24
N ALA A 58 3.29 17.91 -0.38
CA ALA A 58 2.91 18.87 0.67
C ALA A 58 2.63 20.28 0.12
N ASP A 59 3.16 21.31 0.76
CA ASP A 59 2.93 22.72 0.41
C ASP A 59 3.65 23.15 -0.89
N ALA A 60 4.47 22.26 -1.49
CA ALA A 60 5.11 22.50 -2.79
C ALA A 60 4.24 22.10 -3.99
N MET A 61 3.10 21.41 -3.77
CA MET A 61 2.20 20.99 -4.84
C MET A 61 1.53 22.21 -5.50
N PRO A 62 1.65 22.39 -6.83
CA PRO A 62 0.86 23.36 -7.55
C PRO A 62 -0.63 23.15 -7.32
N CYS A 63 -1.35 24.23 -7.09
CA CYS A 63 -2.76 24.16 -6.76
C CYS A 63 -3.50 25.35 -7.35
N THR A 64 -4.66 25.09 -7.95
CA THR A 64 -5.55 26.14 -8.48
C THR A 64 -6.10 27.06 -7.39
N ASN A 65 -6.05 26.64 -6.11
CA ASN A 65 -6.57 27.40 -4.99
C ASN A 65 -8.00 27.90 -5.27
N MET A 66 -8.89 26.94 -5.51
CA MET A 66 -10.28 27.22 -5.84
C MET A 66 -10.97 27.95 -4.69
N ILE A 67 -11.60 29.08 -5.00
CA ILE A 67 -12.38 29.93 -4.11
C ILE A 67 -13.82 30.04 -4.62
N GLU A 68 -14.70 30.71 -3.87
CA GLU A 68 -16.13 30.85 -4.21
C GLU A 68 -16.38 31.38 -5.62
N LYS A 69 -15.55 32.31 -6.11
CA LYS A 69 -15.64 32.82 -7.48
C LYS A 69 -15.50 31.71 -8.53
N ASP A 70 -14.59 30.76 -8.31
CA ASP A 70 -14.34 29.66 -9.24
C ASP A 70 -15.52 28.66 -9.25
N VAL A 71 -16.31 28.60 -8.18
CA VAL A 71 -17.55 27.81 -8.13
C VAL A 71 -18.63 28.42 -9.05
N VAL A 72 -18.66 29.74 -9.18
CA VAL A 72 -19.65 30.46 -10.00
C VAL A 72 -19.27 30.45 -11.48
N PHE A 73 -17.98 30.63 -11.78
CA PHE A 73 -17.50 30.85 -13.16
C PHE A 73 -16.71 29.68 -13.74
N GLY A 74 -16.48 28.61 -12.98
CA GLY A 74 -15.58 27.52 -13.35
C GLY A 74 -14.11 27.83 -13.00
N GLY A 75 -13.30 26.78 -12.87
CA GLY A 75 -11.88 26.86 -12.51
C GLY A 75 -10.91 26.49 -13.63
N THR A 76 -11.40 26.22 -14.84
CA THR A 76 -10.60 25.70 -15.97
C THR A 76 -9.53 26.66 -16.48
N ASP A 77 -9.81 27.95 -16.60
CA ASP A 77 -8.79 28.95 -17.00
C ASP A 77 -7.66 29.04 -15.98
N LYS A 78 -8.02 29.00 -14.70
CA LYS A 78 -7.07 28.98 -13.59
C LYS A 78 -6.23 27.70 -13.58
N LEU A 79 -6.83 26.56 -13.93
CA LEU A 79 -6.11 25.31 -14.12
C LEU A 79 -5.08 25.42 -15.25
N ARG A 80 -5.47 25.98 -16.41
CA ARG A 80 -4.56 26.20 -17.54
C ARG A 80 -3.36 27.06 -17.15
N ASP A 81 -3.59 28.13 -16.40
CA ASP A 81 -2.53 29.02 -15.89
C ASP A 81 -1.60 28.28 -14.92
N VAL A 82 -2.15 27.48 -14.00
CA VAL A 82 -1.35 26.69 -13.05
C VAL A 82 -0.53 25.63 -13.74
N ILE A 83 -1.07 24.91 -14.72
CA ILE A 83 -0.30 23.91 -15.49
C ILE A 83 0.84 24.63 -16.23
N SER A 84 0.56 25.74 -16.91
CA SER A 84 1.57 26.51 -17.64
C SER A 84 2.68 27.03 -16.72
N GLY A 85 2.33 27.59 -15.55
CA GLY A 85 3.29 28.06 -14.56
C GLY A 85 4.11 26.92 -13.95
N THR A 86 3.48 25.76 -13.71
CA THR A 86 4.16 24.55 -13.22
C THR A 86 5.23 24.10 -14.20
N LEU A 87 4.91 24.02 -15.49
CA LEU A 87 5.85 23.64 -16.55
C LEU A 87 7.04 24.61 -16.71
N GLN A 88 6.87 25.87 -16.31
CA GLN A 88 7.93 26.88 -16.39
C GLN A 88 8.87 26.87 -15.17
N ILE A 89 8.36 26.54 -13.99
CA ILE A 89 9.06 26.75 -12.71
C ILE A 89 9.58 25.43 -12.13
N MET A 90 8.87 24.33 -12.35
CA MET A 90 9.19 23.04 -11.73
C MET A 90 9.87 22.10 -12.71
N ASP A 91 10.90 21.42 -12.23
CA ASP A 91 11.68 20.44 -12.97
C ASP A 91 11.04 19.05 -12.89
N GLY A 92 10.00 18.78 -13.68
CA GLY A 92 9.27 17.51 -13.67
C GLY A 92 9.29 16.79 -15.01
N ASP A 93 9.29 15.45 -14.96
CA ASP A 93 9.28 14.60 -16.15
C ASP A 93 7.91 14.01 -16.46
N PHE A 94 6.98 14.05 -15.50
CA PHE A 94 5.62 13.52 -15.63
C PHE A 94 4.67 14.33 -14.74
N PHE A 95 3.50 14.68 -15.27
CA PHE A 95 2.55 15.57 -14.59
C PHE A 95 1.19 14.88 -14.42
N VAL A 96 0.58 15.04 -13.26
CA VAL A 96 -0.73 14.44 -12.98
C VAL A 96 -1.65 15.49 -12.41
N VAL A 97 -2.72 15.81 -13.14
CA VAL A 97 -3.77 16.71 -12.66
C VAL A 97 -4.78 15.90 -11.86
N LEU A 98 -4.97 16.23 -10.58
CA LEU A 98 -5.94 15.57 -9.70
C LEU A 98 -7.04 16.54 -9.30
N THR A 99 -8.29 16.10 -9.42
CA THR A 99 -9.45 16.94 -9.10
C THR A 99 -9.94 16.74 -7.67
N GLY A 100 -10.30 17.85 -7.01
CA GLY A 100 -10.98 17.82 -5.73
C GLY A 100 -12.50 17.81 -5.88
N CYS A 101 -13.21 17.67 -4.74
CA CYS A 101 -14.68 17.59 -4.73
C CYS A 101 -15.36 18.78 -5.44
N THR A 102 -14.83 19.99 -5.27
CA THR A 102 -15.41 21.21 -5.85
C THR A 102 -15.37 21.17 -7.38
N ALA A 103 -14.23 20.84 -7.96
CA ALA A 103 -14.05 20.76 -9.42
C ALA A 103 -14.98 19.73 -10.06
N ASP A 104 -15.09 18.52 -9.47
CA ASP A 104 -15.98 17.48 -9.99
C ASP A 104 -17.46 17.83 -9.84
N ILE A 105 -17.86 18.52 -8.76
CA ILE A 105 -19.27 18.91 -8.53
C ILE A 105 -19.72 19.96 -9.55
N ILE A 106 -18.89 20.95 -9.82
CA ILE A 106 -19.23 22.00 -10.80
C ILE A 106 -19.05 21.51 -12.24
N GLY A 107 -18.36 20.38 -12.44
CA GLY A 107 -18.17 19.75 -13.74
C GLY A 107 -17.14 20.48 -14.59
N ASP A 108 -16.06 20.96 -13.99
CA ASP A 108 -14.94 21.55 -14.73
C ASP A 108 -14.37 20.49 -15.71
N ASP A 109 -14.32 20.82 -17.01
CA ASP A 109 -13.80 19.92 -18.05
C ASP A 109 -12.26 19.88 -18.04
N VAL A 110 -11.71 19.22 -17.04
CA VAL A 110 -10.27 19.02 -16.86
C VAL A 110 -9.66 18.22 -18.01
N SER A 111 -10.43 17.30 -18.59
CA SER A 111 -9.97 16.47 -19.70
C SER A 111 -9.61 17.30 -20.93
N SER A 112 -10.46 18.29 -21.26
CA SER A 112 -10.21 19.23 -22.36
C SER A 112 -8.96 20.06 -22.11
N ILE A 113 -8.81 20.63 -20.90
CA ILE A 113 -7.64 21.43 -20.54
C ILE A 113 -6.35 20.61 -20.64
N VAL A 114 -6.32 19.40 -20.08
CA VAL A 114 -5.13 18.54 -20.14
C VAL A 114 -4.80 18.13 -21.58
N SER A 115 -5.81 17.93 -22.43
CA SER A 115 -5.59 17.58 -23.84
C SER A 115 -4.82 18.64 -24.62
N GLU A 116 -4.96 19.93 -24.28
CA GLU A 116 -4.20 21.04 -24.88
C GLU A 116 -2.69 20.88 -24.68
N PHE A 117 -2.28 20.34 -23.52
CA PHE A 117 -0.87 20.10 -23.18
C PHE A 117 -0.39 18.75 -23.72
N THR A 118 -1.24 17.71 -23.72
CA THR A 118 -0.89 16.42 -24.34
C THR A 118 -0.62 16.57 -25.85
N GLN A 119 -1.36 17.43 -26.56
CA GLN A 119 -1.12 17.76 -27.98
C GLN A 119 0.25 18.43 -28.22
N GLN A 120 0.83 19.05 -27.19
CA GLN A 120 2.17 19.61 -27.20
C GLN A 120 3.24 18.59 -26.78
N ASN A 121 2.88 17.31 -26.69
CA ASN A 121 3.73 16.20 -26.24
C ASN A 121 4.21 16.34 -24.78
N ILE A 122 3.49 17.10 -23.95
CA ILE A 122 3.75 17.12 -22.50
C ILE A 122 3.25 15.79 -21.90
N PRO A 123 4.07 15.10 -21.09
CA PRO A 123 3.70 13.86 -20.43
C PRO A 123 2.79 14.15 -19.23
N ILE A 124 1.51 14.41 -19.51
CA ILE A 124 0.50 14.81 -18.53
C ILE A 124 -0.75 13.93 -18.64
N VAL A 125 -1.30 13.55 -17.49
CA VAL A 125 -2.59 12.86 -17.38
C VAL A 125 -3.50 13.59 -16.39
N HIS A 126 -4.81 13.33 -16.48
CA HIS A 126 -5.77 13.79 -15.48
C HIS A 126 -6.42 12.60 -14.77
N VAL A 127 -6.75 12.79 -13.49
CA VAL A 127 -7.43 11.80 -12.67
C VAL A 127 -8.54 12.49 -11.91
N GLU A 128 -9.77 12.01 -12.09
CA GLU A 128 -10.90 12.53 -11.35
C GLU A 128 -10.96 11.89 -9.96
N THR A 129 -10.51 12.62 -8.95
CA THR A 129 -10.25 12.10 -7.60
C THR A 129 -11.08 12.79 -6.53
N ALA A 130 -12.29 13.25 -6.88
CA ALA A 130 -13.17 13.83 -5.87
C ALA A 130 -13.38 12.89 -4.69
N GLY A 131 -13.36 13.46 -3.49
CA GLY A 131 -13.32 12.69 -2.26
C GLY A 131 -14.56 11.83 -1.98
N PHE A 132 -15.66 12.05 -2.70
CA PHE A 132 -16.86 11.21 -2.62
C PHE A 132 -16.79 9.97 -3.54
N LYS A 133 -15.73 9.80 -4.34
CA LYS A 133 -15.53 8.61 -5.18
C LYS A 133 -14.95 7.41 -4.43
N GLY A 134 -14.49 7.61 -3.20
CA GLY A 134 -13.93 6.58 -2.33
C GLY A 134 -12.75 7.10 -1.51
N ASP A 135 -12.06 6.17 -0.86
CA ASP A 135 -10.85 6.45 -0.08
C ASP A 135 -9.56 6.57 -0.92
N GLY A 136 -8.43 6.77 -0.24
CA GLY A 136 -7.13 6.91 -0.89
C GLY A 136 -6.67 5.69 -1.71
N TYR A 137 -7.07 4.47 -1.31
CA TYR A 137 -6.79 3.25 -2.09
C TYR A 137 -7.57 3.25 -3.40
N LYS A 138 -8.84 3.66 -3.37
CA LYS A 138 -9.61 3.86 -4.61
C LYS A 138 -8.98 4.92 -5.50
N GLY A 139 -8.50 6.01 -4.91
CA GLY A 139 -7.74 7.04 -5.62
C GLY A 139 -6.49 6.49 -6.32
N HIS A 140 -5.74 5.60 -5.67
CA HIS A 140 -4.56 4.95 -6.25
C HIS A 140 -4.92 4.11 -7.48
N GLU A 141 -5.98 3.30 -7.41
CA GLU A 141 -6.47 2.52 -8.57
C GLU A 141 -6.86 3.44 -9.73
N LEU A 142 -7.57 4.54 -9.46
CA LEU A 142 -7.94 5.52 -10.48
C LEU A 142 -6.71 6.17 -11.14
N LEU A 143 -5.64 6.42 -10.38
CA LEU A 143 -4.38 6.92 -10.92
C LEU A 143 -3.74 5.90 -11.87
N LEU A 144 -3.64 4.63 -11.46
CA LEU A 144 -3.08 3.57 -12.31
C LEU A 144 -3.90 3.42 -13.60
N GLU A 145 -5.23 3.40 -13.49
CA GLU A 145 -6.14 3.37 -14.64
C GLU A 145 -5.92 4.57 -15.58
N ALA A 146 -5.76 5.77 -15.05
CA ALA A 146 -5.52 6.98 -15.83
C ALA A 146 -4.17 6.93 -16.56
N ILE A 147 -3.10 6.48 -15.90
CA ILE A 147 -1.77 6.30 -16.51
C ILE A 147 -1.87 5.30 -17.67
N ILE A 148 -2.49 4.14 -17.43
CA ILE A 148 -2.65 3.08 -18.44
C ILE A 148 -3.50 3.56 -19.62
N ASN A 149 -4.52 4.39 -19.35
CA ASN A 149 -5.44 4.82 -20.38
C ASN A 149 -4.96 6.00 -21.22
N GLN A 150 -4.30 6.97 -20.59
CA GLN A 150 -4.00 8.25 -21.19
C GLN A 150 -2.53 8.39 -21.61
N TYR A 151 -1.60 7.69 -20.94
CA TYR A 151 -0.16 7.88 -21.15
C TYR A 151 0.51 6.70 -21.86
N LEU A 152 0.26 5.47 -21.40
CA LEU A 152 0.95 4.29 -21.92
C LEU A 152 0.61 4.00 -23.38
N LYS A 153 1.62 3.58 -24.14
CA LYS A 153 1.52 3.24 -25.56
C LYS A 153 2.02 1.82 -25.81
N PRO A 154 1.46 1.08 -26.79
CA PRO A 154 1.97 -0.25 -27.13
C PRO A 154 3.43 -0.20 -27.56
N VAL A 155 4.17 -1.25 -27.25
CA VAL A 155 5.56 -1.46 -27.69
C VAL A 155 5.65 -2.68 -28.59
N GLU A 156 6.63 -2.70 -29.49
CA GLU A 156 6.81 -3.82 -30.43
C GLU A 156 7.47 -5.05 -29.81
N GLN A 157 8.28 -4.85 -28.75
CA GLN A 157 9.10 -5.90 -28.16
C GLN A 157 8.90 -5.96 -26.65
N THR A 158 8.66 -7.18 -26.16
CA THR A 158 8.68 -7.52 -24.74
C THR A 158 10.13 -7.69 -24.28
N GLU A 159 10.49 -7.10 -23.14
CA GLU A 159 11.76 -7.32 -22.46
C GLU A 159 11.69 -8.60 -21.62
N PRO A 160 12.50 -9.64 -21.92
CA PRO A 160 12.57 -10.83 -21.09
C PRO A 160 12.99 -10.50 -19.65
N SER A 161 12.41 -11.21 -18.68
CA SER A 161 12.64 -11.05 -17.24
C SER A 161 12.21 -9.70 -16.65
N LEU A 162 11.70 -8.75 -17.44
CA LEU A 162 11.12 -7.50 -16.91
C LEU A 162 9.73 -7.77 -16.36
N VAL A 163 9.48 -7.37 -15.11
CA VAL A 163 8.21 -7.64 -14.43
C VAL A 163 7.69 -6.38 -13.78
N ASN A 164 6.47 -5.94 -14.12
CA ASN A 164 5.83 -4.84 -13.39
C ASN A 164 5.31 -5.38 -12.05
N VAL A 165 5.57 -4.68 -10.95
CA VAL A 165 5.14 -5.10 -9.62
C VAL A 165 4.10 -4.13 -9.06
N PHE A 166 2.91 -4.63 -8.77
CA PHE A 166 1.83 -3.92 -8.09
C PHE A 166 1.68 -4.48 -6.67
N ALA A 167 2.19 -3.73 -5.70
CA ALA A 167 2.21 -4.08 -4.27
C ALA A 167 2.29 -2.78 -3.45
N SER A 168 1.98 -2.84 -2.16
CA SER A 168 2.16 -1.76 -1.16
C SER A 168 1.88 -0.33 -1.64
N VAL A 169 0.72 0.21 -1.31
CA VAL A 169 0.29 1.52 -1.82
C VAL A 169 1.10 2.67 -1.19
N PRO A 170 1.75 3.53 -2.00
CA PRO A 170 2.61 4.57 -1.47
C PRO A 170 1.91 5.48 -0.46
N ARG A 171 2.50 5.58 0.73
CA ARG A 171 2.06 6.41 1.88
C ARG A 171 0.65 6.11 2.43
N HIS A 172 -0.06 5.14 1.89
CA HIS A 172 -1.26 4.59 2.52
C HIS A 172 -0.87 3.39 3.39
N ASP A 173 0.08 2.60 2.90
CA ASP A 173 0.94 1.73 3.70
C ASP A 173 2.10 2.56 4.28
N PRO A 174 2.31 2.59 5.62
CA PRO A 174 3.42 3.31 6.25
C PRO A 174 4.83 2.78 5.91
N PHE A 175 4.97 1.53 5.48
CA PHE A 175 6.25 0.84 5.22
C PHE A 175 6.45 0.50 3.74
N TRP A 176 5.59 1.03 2.88
CA TRP A 176 5.52 0.76 1.44
C TRP A 176 6.88 0.77 0.72
N GLU A 177 7.74 1.74 1.00
CA GLU A 177 9.02 1.90 0.31
C GLU A 177 9.99 0.76 0.66
N GLY A 178 9.98 0.33 1.92
CA GLY A 178 10.76 -0.81 2.38
C GLY A 178 10.26 -2.11 1.76
N ASP A 179 8.94 -2.31 1.72
CA ASP A 179 8.32 -3.51 1.14
C ASP A 179 8.60 -3.63 -0.36
N LEU A 180 8.43 -2.54 -1.10
CA LEU A 180 8.76 -2.50 -2.52
C LEU A 180 10.26 -2.76 -2.75
N HIS A 181 11.13 -2.19 -1.91
CA HIS A 181 12.56 -2.44 -2.00
C HIS A 181 12.90 -3.92 -1.75
N GLU A 182 12.30 -4.54 -0.74
CA GLU A 182 12.50 -5.96 -0.44
C GLU A 182 12.04 -6.85 -1.60
N LEU A 183 10.84 -6.61 -2.13
CA LEU A 183 10.32 -7.33 -3.30
C LEU A 183 11.26 -7.20 -4.51
N ARG A 184 11.86 -6.02 -4.74
CA ARG A 184 12.86 -5.81 -5.80
C ARG A 184 14.07 -6.74 -5.61
N GLN A 185 14.61 -6.84 -4.41
CA GLN A 185 15.78 -7.68 -4.11
C GLN A 185 15.46 -9.17 -4.25
N LEU A 186 14.31 -9.59 -3.72
CA LEU A 186 13.83 -10.97 -3.81
C LEU A 186 13.64 -11.43 -5.25
N LEU A 187 13.02 -10.59 -6.09
CA LEU A 187 12.80 -10.87 -7.51
C LEU A 187 14.12 -10.90 -8.29
N ALA A 188 15.06 -10.00 -7.97
CA ALA A 188 16.41 -10.02 -8.55
C ALA A 188 17.16 -11.32 -8.23
N GLY A 189 17.02 -11.84 -7.01
CA GLY A 189 17.62 -13.11 -6.59
C GLY A 189 17.16 -14.34 -7.39
N ILE A 190 15.97 -14.27 -8.00
CA ILE A 190 15.44 -15.32 -8.89
C ILE A 190 15.56 -14.99 -10.37
N GLY A 191 16.40 -14.01 -10.72
CA GLY A 191 16.74 -13.65 -12.10
C GLY A 191 15.74 -12.72 -12.80
N LEU A 192 14.88 -12.03 -12.06
CA LEU A 192 13.89 -11.10 -12.60
C LEU A 192 14.32 -9.64 -12.38
N LYS A 193 13.98 -8.78 -13.34
CA LYS A 193 14.16 -7.33 -13.28
C LYS A 193 12.81 -6.71 -12.91
N ALA A 194 12.63 -6.39 -11.63
CA ALA A 194 11.41 -5.76 -11.15
C ALA A 194 11.33 -4.29 -11.58
N ASN A 195 10.32 -3.97 -12.39
CA ASN A 195 9.87 -2.61 -12.67
C ASN A 195 8.86 -2.18 -11.58
N ILE A 196 9.33 -1.40 -10.63
CA ILE A 196 8.51 -0.84 -9.54
C ILE A 196 8.45 0.65 -9.76
N LEU A 197 7.25 1.17 -10.01
CA LEU A 197 7.00 2.56 -10.37
C LEU A 197 7.28 3.57 -9.24
N PHE A 198 7.18 3.12 -7.99
CA PHE A 198 7.20 3.99 -6.82
C PHE A 198 8.47 3.84 -5.96
N GLY A 199 8.89 4.92 -5.33
CA GLY A 199 9.96 4.93 -4.33
C GLY A 199 11.33 5.30 -4.86
N TYR A 200 12.34 5.22 -4.00
CA TYR A 200 13.71 5.54 -4.36
C TYR A 200 14.23 4.64 -5.49
N ASN A 201 14.86 5.30 -6.49
CA ASN A 201 15.40 4.66 -7.68
C ASN A 201 14.34 3.83 -8.42
N SER A 202 13.10 4.34 -8.46
CA SER A 202 12.03 3.73 -9.24
C SER A 202 12.20 3.95 -10.74
N GLY A 203 13.01 4.94 -11.15
CA GLY A 203 13.25 5.26 -12.57
C GLY A 203 12.22 6.23 -13.15
N GLY A 204 11.23 6.66 -12.36
CA GLY A 204 10.28 7.71 -12.72
C GLY A 204 9.61 7.47 -14.07
N ARG A 205 9.79 8.43 -15.00
CA ARG A 205 9.25 8.33 -16.35
C ARG A 205 9.77 7.11 -17.14
N GLN A 206 11.04 6.73 -16.96
CA GLN A 206 11.57 5.55 -17.67
C GLN A 206 10.87 4.27 -17.23
N ALA A 207 10.52 4.15 -15.95
CA ALA A 207 9.74 3.03 -15.45
C ALA A 207 8.31 3.03 -15.96
N LEU A 208 7.67 4.20 -16.10
CA LEU A 208 6.36 4.32 -16.77
C LEU A 208 6.44 3.83 -18.22
N ASP A 209 7.43 4.30 -18.97
CA ASP A 209 7.61 3.96 -20.38
C ASP A 209 7.92 2.45 -20.59
N ALA A 210 8.51 1.80 -19.58
CA ALA A 210 8.83 0.37 -19.60
C ALA A 210 7.63 -0.55 -19.27
N ILE A 211 6.53 -0.03 -18.70
CA ILE A 211 5.37 -0.85 -18.27
C ILE A 211 4.86 -1.75 -19.41
N PRO A 212 4.60 -1.25 -20.64
CA PRO A 212 4.05 -2.07 -21.72
C PRO A 212 5.03 -3.14 -22.23
N ALA A 213 6.33 -2.99 -21.96
CA ALA A 213 7.38 -3.91 -22.40
C ALA A 213 7.60 -5.09 -21.44
N ALA A 214 6.95 -5.12 -20.28
CA ALA A 214 7.17 -6.19 -19.30
C ALA A 214 6.73 -7.57 -19.83
N GLN A 215 7.48 -8.61 -19.44
CA GLN A 215 7.13 -10.01 -19.68
C GLN A 215 5.79 -10.37 -19.03
N PHE A 216 5.55 -9.88 -17.81
CA PHE A 216 4.28 -10.03 -17.12
C PHE A 216 4.09 -8.97 -16.03
N ASN A 217 2.86 -8.86 -15.55
CA ASN A 217 2.48 -8.06 -14.38
C ASN A 217 2.35 -8.97 -13.15
N LEU A 218 2.98 -8.60 -12.04
CA LEU A 218 2.89 -9.28 -10.77
C LEU A 218 2.07 -8.45 -9.79
N VAL A 219 0.94 -8.99 -9.35
CA VAL A 219 0.08 -8.36 -8.34
C VAL A 219 0.30 -9.07 -7.01
N VAL A 220 0.86 -8.36 -6.02
CA VAL A 220 1.19 -8.88 -4.69
C VAL A 220 0.32 -8.18 -3.65
N SER A 221 -0.99 -8.41 -3.74
CA SER A 221 -1.99 -7.92 -2.81
C SER A 221 -3.31 -8.68 -3.00
N PRO A 222 -4.25 -8.64 -2.04
CA PRO A 222 -5.53 -9.31 -2.21
C PRO A 222 -6.36 -8.80 -3.40
N TYR A 223 -6.27 -7.50 -3.74
CA TYR A 223 -7.03 -6.92 -4.85
C TYR A 223 -6.41 -5.67 -5.50
N ILE A 224 -5.65 -4.87 -4.75
CA ILE A 224 -5.05 -3.62 -5.22
C ILE A 224 -4.06 -3.90 -6.37
N GLY A 225 -4.22 -3.22 -7.49
CA GLY A 225 -3.45 -3.41 -8.72
C GLY A 225 -3.97 -4.54 -9.62
N LEU A 226 -4.94 -5.33 -9.18
CA LEU A 226 -5.52 -6.40 -10.00
C LEU A 226 -6.24 -5.83 -11.23
N LYS A 227 -7.01 -4.75 -11.04
CA LYS A 227 -7.70 -4.07 -12.14
C LYS A 227 -6.70 -3.43 -13.11
N ALA A 228 -5.61 -2.85 -12.61
CA ALA A 228 -4.52 -2.34 -13.42
C ALA A 228 -3.87 -3.45 -14.27
N ALA A 229 -3.59 -4.61 -13.68
CA ALA A 229 -3.02 -5.75 -14.38
C ALA A 229 -3.97 -6.32 -15.45
N GLN A 230 -5.28 -6.40 -15.16
CA GLN A 230 -6.30 -6.79 -16.13
C GLN A 230 -6.38 -5.80 -17.31
N LEU A 231 -6.33 -4.50 -17.03
CA LEU A 231 -6.34 -3.46 -18.06
C LEU A 231 -5.07 -3.51 -18.94
N LEU A 232 -3.91 -3.79 -18.35
CA LEU A 232 -2.67 -4.01 -19.10
C LEU A 232 -2.74 -5.25 -19.99
N GLN A 233 -3.36 -6.33 -19.51
CA GLN A 233 -3.62 -7.52 -20.31
C GLN A 233 -4.56 -7.21 -21.49
N GLU A 234 -5.65 -6.47 -21.26
CA GLU A 234 -6.60 -6.09 -22.30
C GLU A 234 -5.96 -5.20 -23.38
N LYS A 235 -5.19 -4.18 -22.97
CA LYS A 235 -4.66 -3.17 -23.90
C LYS A 235 -3.34 -3.55 -24.57
N PHE A 236 -2.48 -4.28 -23.86
CA PHE A 236 -1.12 -4.58 -24.30
C PHE A 236 -0.83 -6.08 -24.42
N GLY A 237 -1.77 -6.95 -24.02
CA GLY A 237 -1.58 -8.40 -24.06
C GLY A 237 -0.63 -8.95 -23.00
N THR A 238 -0.16 -8.12 -22.06
CA THR A 238 0.79 -8.52 -21.02
C THR A 238 0.10 -9.45 -20.01
N PRO A 239 0.54 -10.72 -19.87
CA PRO A 239 -0.06 -11.63 -18.89
C PRO A 239 0.19 -11.14 -17.46
N PHE A 240 -0.59 -11.65 -16.49
CA PHE A 240 -0.37 -11.33 -15.09
C PHE A 240 -0.43 -12.54 -14.18
N LEU A 241 0.34 -12.49 -13.10
CA LEU A 241 0.29 -13.41 -11.97
C LEU A 241 -0.29 -12.66 -10.78
N HIS A 242 -1.41 -13.15 -10.25
CA HIS A 242 -2.01 -12.65 -9.01
C HIS A 242 -1.59 -13.53 -7.84
N TYR A 243 -0.78 -12.98 -6.94
CA TYR A 243 -0.40 -13.59 -5.69
C TYR A 243 -1.03 -12.78 -4.53
N PRO A 244 -2.13 -13.26 -3.90
CA PRO A 244 -2.97 -12.41 -3.07
C PRO A 244 -2.37 -12.01 -1.71
N VAL A 245 -1.18 -12.50 -1.37
CA VAL A 245 -0.58 -12.32 -0.04
C VAL A 245 0.75 -11.61 -0.17
N LEU A 246 0.94 -10.52 0.57
CA LEU A 246 2.27 -9.94 0.72
C LEU A 246 3.15 -10.96 1.47
N PRO A 247 4.26 -11.44 0.89
CA PRO A 247 5.05 -12.49 1.52
C PRO A 247 5.71 -11.95 2.79
N VAL A 248 5.53 -12.63 3.92
CA VAL A 248 6.13 -12.30 5.21
C VAL A 248 6.61 -13.58 5.87
N GLY A 249 7.88 -13.61 6.29
CA GLY A 249 8.47 -14.80 6.94
C GLY A 249 9.07 -15.81 5.97
N GLY A 250 9.55 -16.92 6.50
CA GLY A 250 10.27 -17.93 5.72
C GLY A 250 9.36 -18.71 4.79
N THR A 251 8.24 -19.20 5.30
CA THR A 251 7.37 -20.14 4.57
C THR A 251 6.64 -19.45 3.42
N GLU A 252 6.03 -18.31 3.69
CA GLU A 252 5.27 -17.54 2.69
C GLU A 252 6.20 -17.01 1.59
N THR A 253 7.36 -16.46 1.98
CA THR A 253 8.33 -15.90 1.02
C THR A 253 8.93 -16.98 0.13
N SER A 254 9.32 -18.13 0.70
CA SER A 254 9.77 -19.29 -0.07
C SER A 254 8.72 -19.74 -1.08
N ARG A 255 7.45 -19.82 -0.66
CA ARG A 255 6.35 -20.20 -1.57
C ARG A 255 6.14 -19.17 -2.67
N PHE A 256 6.11 -17.88 -2.33
CA PHE A 256 6.00 -16.77 -3.27
C PHE A 256 7.08 -16.85 -4.35
N LEU A 257 8.36 -16.98 -3.96
CA LEU A 257 9.47 -17.06 -4.90
C LEU A 257 9.37 -18.25 -5.85
N ARG A 258 8.97 -19.44 -5.33
CA ARG A 258 8.77 -20.62 -6.18
C ARG A 258 7.64 -20.40 -7.18
N THR A 259 6.49 -19.88 -6.75
CA THR A 259 5.35 -19.59 -7.63
C THR A 259 5.71 -18.58 -8.72
N VAL A 260 6.42 -17.50 -8.36
CA VAL A 260 6.86 -16.50 -9.34
C VAL A 260 7.88 -17.08 -10.31
N ALA A 261 8.84 -17.87 -9.83
CA ALA A 261 9.85 -18.50 -10.68
C ALA A 261 9.25 -19.52 -11.66
N GLU A 262 8.25 -20.29 -11.23
CA GLU A 262 7.49 -21.20 -12.08
C GLU A 262 6.75 -20.43 -13.19
N PHE A 263 6.04 -19.36 -12.83
CA PHE A 263 5.31 -18.55 -13.80
C PHE A 263 6.23 -17.83 -14.79
N ALA A 264 7.37 -17.31 -14.31
CA ALA A 264 8.33 -16.58 -15.11
C ALA A 264 9.21 -17.49 -15.99
N GLY A 265 9.21 -18.80 -15.76
CA GLY A 265 10.11 -19.75 -16.41
C GLY A 265 11.56 -19.68 -15.92
N THR A 266 11.79 -19.09 -14.74
CA THR A 266 13.12 -19.00 -14.09
C THR A 266 13.35 -20.07 -13.04
N ALA A 267 12.41 -21.01 -12.85
CA ALA A 267 12.58 -22.15 -11.96
C ALA A 267 13.80 -22.99 -12.36
N SER A 268 14.81 -23.02 -11.50
CA SER A 268 16.10 -23.66 -11.78
C SER A 268 16.78 -24.13 -10.47
N PRO A 269 17.82 -24.99 -10.54
CA PRO A 269 18.62 -25.32 -9.36
C PRO A 269 19.27 -24.11 -8.68
N ALA A 270 19.60 -23.06 -9.44
CA ALA A 270 20.14 -21.81 -8.89
C ALA A 270 19.07 -21.04 -8.08
N THR A 271 17.84 -20.98 -8.62
CA THR A 271 16.69 -20.36 -7.96
C THR A 271 16.37 -21.06 -6.64
N GLU A 272 16.34 -22.39 -6.64
CA GLU A 272 16.08 -23.15 -5.41
C GLU A 272 17.26 -23.04 -4.41
N ALA A 273 18.50 -22.94 -4.88
CA ALA A 273 19.65 -22.70 -4.00
C ALA A 273 19.56 -21.33 -3.31
N PHE A 274 19.20 -20.27 -4.05
CA PHE A 274 18.96 -18.94 -3.48
C PHE A 274 17.86 -18.96 -2.42
N ILE A 275 16.72 -19.60 -2.70
CA ILE A 275 15.60 -19.72 -1.76
C ILE A 275 16.05 -20.43 -0.48
N LYS A 276 16.76 -21.56 -0.60
CA LYS A 276 17.27 -22.33 0.55
C LYS A 276 18.28 -21.55 1.38
N GLU A 277 19.14 -20.75 0.75
CA GLU A 277 20.11 -19.91 1.45
C GLU A 277 19.39 -18.85 2.29
N GLN A 278 18.44 -18.13 1.70
CA GLN A 278 17.64 -17.12 2.40
C GLN A 278 16.79 -17.72 3.53
N GLU A 279 16.17 -18.87 3.28
CA GLU A 279 15.40 -19.62 4.27
C GLU A 279 16.28 -20.10 5.43
N ALA A 280 17.49 -20.60 5.14
CA ALA A 280 18.44 -21.02 6.17
C ALA A 280 18.92 -19.83 7.03
N GLU A 281 19.19 -18.67 6.43
CA GLU A 281 19.53 -17.45 7.16
C GLU A 281 18.37 -17.00 8.06
N PHE A 282 17.15 -16.95 7.52
CA PHE A 282 15.95 -16.60 8.29
C PHE A 282 15.80 -17.49 9.54
N TYR A 283 15.81 -18.82 9.36
CA TYR A 283 15.64 -19.75 10.46
C TYR A 283 16.84 -19.78 11.41
N HIS A 284 18.05 -19.45 10.95
CA HIS A 284 19.19 -19.28 11.84
C HIS A 284 18.90 -18.23 12.93
N TYR A 285 18.36 -17.08 12.56
CA TYR A 285 18.00 -16.03 13.50
C TYR A 285 16.81 -16.42 14.40
N ILE A 286 15.76 -17.00 13.81
CA ILE A 286 14.58 -17.46 14.59
C ILE A 286 14.97 -18.51 15.63
N ILE A 287 15.79 -19.51 15.27
CA ILE A 287 16.24 -20.55 16.19
C ILE A 287 17.08 -19.96 17.32
N ARG A 288 17.93 -18.97 17.04
CA ARG A 288 18.70 -18.29 18.11
C ARG A 288 17.84 -17.47 19.04
N ALA A 289 16.74 -16.90 18.54
CA ALA A 289 15.76 -16.25 19.41
C ALA A 289 14.95 -17.28 20.21
N ALA A 290 14.89 -18.55 19.79
CA ALA A 290 14.01 -19.56 20.37
C ALA A 290 14.19 -19.76 21.88
N ASP A 291 15.39 -19.62 22.43
CA ASP A 291 15.61 -19.70 23.88
C ASP A 291 14.81 -18.61 24.62
N VAL A 292 14.87 -17.36 24.15
CA VAL A 292 14.04 -16.26 24.66
C VAL A 292 12.55 -16.51 24.37
N LEU A 293 12.23 -17.02 23.19
CA LEU A 293 10.85 -17.33 22.81
C LEU A 293 10.26 -18.49 23.63
N THR A 294 11.07 -19.38 24.20
CA THR A 294 10.60 -20.54 24.97
C THR A 294 10.68 -20.32 26.47
N GLU A 295 11.69 -19.59 26.98
CA GLU A 295 11.81 -19.26 28.41
C GLU A 295 10.71 -18.30 28.88
N TYR A 296 10.22 -17.38 28.03
CA TYR A 296 9.14 -16.43 28.36
C TYR A 296 7.72 -16.98 28.11
N GLN A 297 7.55 -18.30 27.96
CA GLN A 297 6.28 -18.97 27.58
C GLN A 297 5.04 -18.60 28.40
N LEU A 298 5.19 -18.14 29.65
CA LEU A 298 4.05 -17.86 30.54
C LEU A 298 3.36 -16.52 30.26
N ASN A 299 3.99 -15.57 29.55
CA ASN A 299 3.43 -14.23 29.31
C ASN A 299 3.33 -13.82 27.83
N GLN A 300 3.62 -14.73 26.90
CA GLN A 300 3.50 -14.43 25.48
C GLN A 300 2.05 -14.29 25.02
N PRO A 301 1.76 -13.33 24.11
CA PRO A 301 0.48 -13.30 23.45
C PRO A 301 0.33 -14.56 22.61
N LYS A 302 -0.73 -15.33 22.86
CA LYS A 302 -1.09 -16.50 22.04
C LYS A 302 -2.17 -16.17 21.02
N ARG A 303 -2.73 -14.97 21.12
CA ARG A 303 -3.93 -14.53 20.43
C ARG A 303 -3.75 -13.11 19.92
N PHE A 304 -4.26 -12.79 18.75
CA PHE A 304 -4.04 -11.47 18.15
C PHE A 304 -5.26 -10.89 17.44
N TYR A 305 -5.37 -9.56 17.50
CA TYR A 305 -6.16 -8.74 16.59
C TYR A 305 -5.24 -8.14 15.53
N ASN A 306 -5.77 -8.04 14.32
CA ASN A 306 -5.11 -7.37 13.21
C ASN A 306 -6.04 -6.29 12.68
N ILE A 307 -5.61 -5.04 12.68
CA ILE A 307 -6.39 -3.86 12.31
C ILE A 307 -5.55 -3.06 11.33
N ASN A 308 -5.59 -3.46 10.06
CA ASN A 308 -4.70 -2.97 9.02
C ASN A 308 -5.44 -2.89 7.68
N ASP A 309 -4.72 -2.56 6.61
CA ASP A 309 -5.22 -2.79 5.26
C ASP A 309 -5.29 -4.28 4.92
N THR A 310 -6.00 -4.64 3.86
CA THR A 310 -6.14 -6.02 3.37
C THR A 310 -4.80 -6.74 3.18
N SER A 311 -3.75 -6.05 2.72
CA SER A 311 -2.45 -6.67 2.45
C SER A 311 -1.79 -7.11 3.75
N TYR A 312 -1.65 -6.21 4.72
CA TYR A 312 -1.07 -6.55 6.03
C TYR A 312 -1.99 -7.38 6.90
N ALA A 313 -3.30 -7.19 6.81
CA ALA A 313 -4.28 -8.00 7.52
C ALA A 313 -4.08 -9.48 7.17
N LEU A 314 -3.97 -9.81 5.88
CA LEU A 314 -3.77 -11.19 5.45
C LEU A 314 -2.34 -11.67 5.71
N ALA A 315 -1.34 -10.86 5.36
CA ALA A 315 0.07 -11.23 5.48
C ALA A 315 0.49 -11.55 6.92
N PHE A 316 0.19 -10.63 7.86
CA PHE A 316 0.53 -10.87 9.27
C PHE A 316 -0.27 -12.03 9.86
N SER A 317 -1.54 -12.20 9.46
CA SER A 317 -2.34 -13.33 9.94
C SER A 317 -1.72 -14.67 9.52
N ARG A 318 -1.31 -14.81 8.25
CA ARG A 318 -0.67 -16.05 7.78
C ARG A 318 0.67 -16.28 8.44
N PHE A 319 1.51 -15.27 8.58
CA PHE A 319 2.81 -15.40 9.23
C PHE A 319 2.67 -15.80 10.71
N LEU A 320 1.83 -15.09 11.47
CA LEU A 320 1.61 -15.36 12.88
C LEU A 320 1.04 -16.75 13.13
N VAL A 321 0.10 -17.21 12.28
CA VAL A 321 -0.50 -18.54 12.40
C VAL A 321 0.47 -19.65 12.00
N ASN A 322 1.09 -19.54 10.82
CA ASN A 322 1.87 -20.64 10.23
C ASN A 322 3.29 -20.75 10.79
N GLU A 323 3.92 -19.64 11.22
CA GLU A 323 5.32 -19.65 11.65
C GLU A 323 5.48 -19.40 13.16
N LEU A 324 4.63 -18.56 13.76
CA LEU A 324 4.72 -18.25 15.21
C LEU A 324 3.70 -19.01 16.07
N GLY A 325 2.74 -19.70 15.46
CA GLY A 325 1.73 -20.51 16.17
C GLY A 325 0.73 -19.69 16.99
N TYR A 326 0.48 -18.44 16.61
CA TYR A 326 -0.52 -17.59 17.27
C TYR A 326 -1.91 -17.84 16.69
N PHE A 327 -2.94 -17.69 17.51
CA PHE A 327 -4.33 -17.89 17.09
C PHE A 327 -5.01 -16.55 16.80
N PRO A 328 -5.70 -16.39 15.66
CA PRO A 328 -6.43 -15.16 15.38
C PRO A 328 -7.61 -14.99 16.34
N LEU A 329 -7.87 -13.76 16.79
CA LEU A 329 -9.12 -13.39 17.47
C LEU A 329 -10.14 -12.89 16.46
N HIS A 330 -9.92 -11.68 15.94
CA HIS A 330 -10.76 -11.06 14.92
C HIS A 330 -9.87 -10.18 14.03
N GLN A 331 -10.13 -10.18 12.73
CA GLN A 331 -9.38 -9.36 11.77
C GLN A 331 -10.25 -8.20 11.30
N PHE A 332 -9.66 -7.02 11.21
CA PHE A 332 -10.30 -5.81 10.73
C PHE A 332 -9.53 -5.27 9.54
N VAL A 333 -10.26 -5.07 8.45
CA VAL A 333 -9.77 -4.41 7.24
C VAL A 333 -10.33 -3.00 7.25
N THR A 334 -9.43 -2.03 7.21
CA THR A 334 -9.75 -0.63 7.55
C THR A 334 -9.99 0.26 6.34
N GLU A 335 -9.62 -0.17 5.14
CA GLU A 335 -9.90 0.51 3.88
C GLU A 335 -11.24 0.10 3.27
N GLU A 336 -11.69 0.91 2.30
CA GLU A 336 -12.87 0.60 1.51
C GLU A 336 -12.55 -0.46 0.45
N VAL A 337 -13.14 -1.64 0.61
CA VAL A 337 -12.99 -2.77 -0.33
C VAL A 337 -14.19 -2.83 -1.28
N PRO A 338 -13.97 -2.81 -2.61
CA PRO A 338 -15.05 -3.00 -3.59
C PRO A 338 -15.83 -4.29 -3.35
N GLU A 339 -17.17 -4.24 -3.51
CA GLU A 339 -18.07 -5.36 -3.21
C GLU A 339 -17.66 -6.67 -3.90
N GLU A 340 -17.17 -6.59 -5.14
CA GLU A 340 -16.71 -7.73 -5.94
C GLU A 340 -15.53 -8.52 -5.32
N TYR A 341 -14.73 -7.88 -4.47
CA TYR A 341 -13.57 -8.52 -3.81
C TYR A 341 -13.86 -8.95 -2.37
N GLN A 342 -14.94 -8.48 -1.75
CA GLN A 342 -15.19 -8.71 -0.32
C GLN A 342 -15.33 -10.19 0.03
N GLU A 343 -16.04 -10.97 -0.77
CA GLU A 343 -16.21 -12.42 -0.52
C GLU A 343 -14.90 -13.18 -0.74
N THR A 344 -14.13 -12.84 -1.77
CA THR A 344 -12.81 -13.44 -2.03
C THR A 344 -11.86 -13.15 -0.88
N ILE A 345 -11.84 -11.91 -0.37
CA ILE A 345 -11.02 -11.54 0.80
C ILE A 345 -11.45 -12.33 2.03
N LYS A 346 -12.76 -12.44 2.31
CA LYS A 346 -13.25 -13.26 3.43
C LYS A 346 -12.77 -14.71 3.33
N GLN A 347 -12.78 -15.30 2.14
CA GLN A 347 -12.30 -16.67 1.91
C GLN A 347 -10.82 -16.84 2.27
N TYR A 348 -9.96 -15.86 2.00
CA TYR A 348 -8.55 -15.93 2.38
C TYR A 348 -8.33 -16.06 3.90
N PHE A 349 -9.23 -15.53 4.73
CA PHE A 349 -9.16 -15.66 6.19
C PHE A 349 -9.82 -16.93 6.73
N GLN A 350 -10.56 -17.66 5.90
CA GLN A 350 -11.08 -18.98 6.26
C GLN A 350 -10.03 -20.09 6.07
N ASP A 351 -8.99 -19.84 5.26
CA ASP A 351 -7.90 -20.78 4.96
C ASP A 351 -6.52 -20.22 5.39
N LEU A 352 -6.41 -19.81 6.66
CA LEU A 352 -5.13 -19.32 7.20
C LEU A 352 -4.13 -20.48 7.41
N ALA A 353 -4.61 -21.58 7.98
CA ALA A 353 -3.88 -22.84 8.14
C ALA A 353 -4.87 -24.01 8.35
N PRO A 354 -4.45 -25.28 8.24
CA PRO A 354 -5.35 -26.43 8.46
C PRO A 354 -6.06 -26.38 9.81
N GLY A 355 -7.38 -26.16 9.78
CA GLY A 355 -8.22 -26.07 10.98
C GLY A 355 -8.19 -24.72 11.71
N ILE A 356 -7.57 -23.69 11.13
CA ILE A 356 -7.50 -22.34 11.68
C ILE A 356 -8.10 -21.34 10.69
N SER A 357 -9.19 -20.70 11.10
CA SER A 357 -9.86 -19.61 10.40
C SER A 357 -10.01 -18.41 11.31
N SER A 358 -10.31 -17.24 10.73
CA SER A 358 -10.70 -16.05 11.47
C SER A 358 -11.90 -15.39 10.83
N ASP A 359 -12.78 -14.85 11.67
CA ASP A 359 -13.75 -13.87 11.24
C ASP A 359 -13.04 -12.56 10.86
N ILE A 360 -13.63 -11.88 9.89
CA ILE A 360 -13.16 -10.61 9.35
C ILE A 360 -14.31 -9.59 9.34
N THR A 361 -14.00 -8.35 9.69
CA THR A 361 -14.88 -7.20 9.48
C THR A 361 -14.18 -6.15 8.64
N ILE A 362 -14.77 -5.85 7.48
CA ILE A 362 -14.35 -4.74 6.64
C ILE A 362 -15.11 -3.51 7.11
N THR A 363 -14.41 -2.54 7.69
CA THR A 363 -15.02 -1.32 8.22
C THR A 363 -14.01 -0.18 8.33
N GLN A 364 -14.41 1.01 7.88
CA GLN A 364 -13.66 2.25 8.12
C GLN A 364 -14.01 2.91 9.47
N ASP A 365 -15.01 2.36 10.17
CA ASP A 365 -15.50 2.88 11.44
C ASP A 365 -14.71 2.30 12.61
N SER A 366 -13.85 3.13 13.20
CA SER A 366 -13.06 2.78 14.38
C SER A 366 -13.94 2.50 15.59
N GLY A 367 -15.13 3.11 15.71
CA GLY A 367 -16.05 2.85 16.82
C GLY A 367 -16.53 1.40 16.84
N VAL A 368 -16.85 0.83 15.67
CA VAL A 368 -17.20 -0.59 15.53
C VAL A 368 -16.06 -1.51 15.97
N ILE A 369 -14.82 -1.14 15.65
CA ILE A 369 -13.61 -1.89 16.03
C ILE A 369 -13.42 -1.84 17.56
N GLU A 370 -13.47 -0.64 18.15
CA GLU A 370 -13.30 -0.44 19.59
C GLU A 370 -14.39 -1.16 20.39
N ASP A 371 -15.65 -1.07 19.97
CA ASP A 371 -16.79 -1.71 20.63
C ASP A 371 -16.68 -3.24 20.57
N HIS A 372 -16.26 -3.79 19.45
CA HIS A 372 -16.01 -5.23 19.32
C HIS A 372 -14.93 -5.69 20.29
N ILE A 373 -13.80 -4.96 20.36
CA ILE A 373 -12.70 -5.33 21.26
C ILE A 373 -13.14 -5.20 22.72
N ARG A 374 -13.76 -4.08 23.11
CA ARG A 374 -14.19 -3.84 24.49
C ARG A 374 -15.27 -4.82 24.97
N SER A 375 -16.15 -5.27 24.06
CA SER A 375 -17.17 -6.27 24.38
C SER A 375 -16.63 -7.71 24.41
N THR A 376 -15.44 -7.95 23.84
CA THR A 376 -14.83 -9.28 23.83
C THR A 376 -14.14 -9.60 25.15
N ARG A 377 -14.42 -10.78 25.71
CA ARG A 377 -13.71 -11.26 26.90
C ARG A 377 -12.39 -11.92 26.50
N HIS A 378 -11.30 -11.38 27.02
CA HIS A 378 -9.95 -11.87 26.75
C HIS A 378 -9.51 -12.86 27.83
N LEU A 379 -9.18 -14.09 27.42
CA LEU A 379 -8.69 -15.13 28.34
C LEU A 379 -7.17 -15.07 28.55
N THR A 380 -6.46 -14.51 27.58
CA THR A 380 -5.00 -14.35 27.56
C THR A 380 -4.66 -12.94 27.08
N THR A 381 -3.45 -12.45 27.37
CA THR A 381 -2.92 -11.20 26.81
C THR A 381 -3.00 -11.23 25.27
N PRO A 382 -3.80 -10.36 24.62
CA PRO A 382 -3.83 -10.27 23.17
C PRO A 382 -2.67 -9.42 22.62
N LEU A 383 -2.21 -9.74 21.41
CA LEU A 383 -1.39 -8.86 20.58
C LEU A 383 -2.32 -8.03 19.67
N PHE A 384 -2.05 -6.74 19.55
CA PHE A 384 -2.72 -5.83 18.62
C PHE A 384 -1.71 -5.37 17.58
N LEU A 385 -1.86 -5.87 16.35
CA LEU A 385 -1.21 -5.30 15.17
C LEU A 385 -2.15 -4.27 14.59
N ALA A 386 -1.91 -2.99 14.89
CA ALA A 386 -2.93 -1.95 14.67
C ALA A 386 -2.30 -0.59 14.38
N SER A 387 -3.12 0.45 14.28
CA SER A 387 -2.65 1.83 14.25
C SER A 387 -2.38 2.37 15.64
N CYS A 388 -1.74 3.54 15.74
CA CYS A 388 -1.53 4.20 17.03
C CYS A 388 -2.84 4.63 17.72
N TRP A 389 -3.98 4.63 17.03
CA TRP A 389 -5.29 4.94 17.61
C TRP A 389 -5.82 3.83 18.50
N GLU A 390 -5.41 2.58 18.28
CA GLU A 390 -5.84 1.43 19.09
C GLU A 390 -5.08 1.30 20.41
N LEU A 391 -4.14 2.22 20.69
CA LEU A 391 -3.27 2.13 21.86
C LEU A 391 -4.06 2.07 23.17
N ASP A 392 -5.10 2.89 23.31
CA ASP A 392 -5.90 2.95 24.53
C ASP A 392 -6.81 1.72 24.68
N VAL A 393 -7.44 1.26 23.60
CA VAL A 393 -8.23 0.02 23.62
C VAL A 393 -7.36 -1.21 23.89
N ALA A 394 -6.14 -1.24 23.36
CA ALA A 394 -5.18 -2.29 23.66
C ALA A 394 -4.76 -2.28 25.15
N ARG A 395 -4.60 -1.09 25.75
CA ARG A 395 -4.32 -0.94 27.19
C ARG A 395 -5.50 -1.41 28.04
N ASP A 396 -6.73 -1.05 27.69
CA ASP A 396 -7.96 -1.50 28.36
C ASP A 396 -8.06 -3.04 28.35
N ALA A 397 -7.73 -3.66 27.22
CA ALA A 397 -7.66 -5.12 27.06
C ALA A 397 -6.42 -5.77 27.68
N LYS A 398 -5.54 -4.98 28.34
CA LYS A 398 -4.24 -5.40 28.90
C LYS A 398 -3.33 -6.08 27.86
N GLY A 399 -3.51 -5.76 26.58
CA GLY A 399 -2.77 -6.34 25.46
C GLY A 399 -1.37 -5.78 25.29
N ILE A 400 -0.74 -6.20 24.19
CA ILE A 400 0.51 -5.67 23.66
C ILE A 400 0.16 -5.00 22.35
N HIS A 401 0.55 -3.75 22.17
CA HIS A 401 0.24 -2.97 20.98
C HIS A 401 1.49 -2.75 20.13
N LEU A 402 1.32 -2.90 18.82
CA LEU A 402 2.34 -2.57 17.84
C LEU A 402 1.72 -1.75 16.70
N SER A 403 2.22 -0.53 16.52
CA SER A 403 1.83 0.39 15.46
C SER A 403 2.39 -0.05 14.10
N VAL A 404 1.56 -0.76 13.32
CA VAL A 404 1.85 -1.22 11.94
C VAL A 404 0.77 -0.81 10.94
N GLY A 405 -0.34 -0.23 11.40
CA GLY A 405 -1.42 0.27 10.54
C GLY A 405 -1.49 1.80 10.54
N LEU A 406 -1.97 2.39 9.45
CA LEU A 406 -2.18 3.83 9.38
C LEU A 406 -3.30 4.26 10.36
N PRO A 407 -3.12 5.33 11.18
CA PRO A 407 -1.90 6.13 11.33
C PRO A 407 -0.84 5.52 12.25
N VAL A 408 0.43 5.80 11.94
CA VAL A 408 1.63 5.49 12.71
C VAL A 408 2.34 6.81 13.06
N ILE A 409 1.90 7.51 14.11
CA ILE A 409 2.49 8.80 14.51
C ILE A 409 3.63 8.65 15.52
N ASP A 410 3.69 7.50 16.19
CA ASP A 410 4.60 7.15 17.29
C ASP A 410 5.88 6.44 16.81
N ARG A 411 6.07 6.31 15.49
CA ARG A 411 7.29 5.76 14.89
C ARG A 411 7.83 6.69 13.80
N LEU A 412 9.15 6.71 13.67
CA LEU A 412 9.85 7.25 12.50
C LEU A 412 10.20 6.09 11.58
N VAL A 413 9.63 6.08 10.37
CA VAL A 413 9.88 5.04 9.36
C VAL A 413 10.89 5.57 8.36
N LEU A 414 12.06 4.93 8.31
CA LEU A 414 13.15 5.31 7.38
C LEU A 414 13.29 4.33 6.21
N HIS A 415 13.40 3.04 6.52
CA HIS A 415 13.59 1.98 5.52
C HIS A 415 12.93 0.64 5.93
N ARG A 416 12.10 0.68 6.98
CA ARG A 416 11.54 -0.53 7.59
C ARG A 416 10.63 -1.23 6.57
N THR A 417 10.70 -2.56 6.56
CA THR A 417 9.86 -3.44 5.73
C THR A 417 9.32 -4.56 6.60
N TYR A 418 8.12 -5.05 6.27
CA TYR A 418 7.60 -6.30 6.78
C TYR A 418 7.46 -7.38 5.71
N ALA A 419 7.69 -7.06 4.44
CA ALA A 419 7.79 -8.05 3.37
C ALA A 419 9.05 -8.93 3.48
N GLY A 420 8.99 -10.12 2.90
CA GLY A 420 10.10 -11.05 2.74
C GLY A 420 10.58 -11.74 4.01
N TYR A 421 11.74 -12.40 3.89
CA TYR A 421 12.44 -13.02 5.02
C TYR A 421 12.83 -11.97 6.06
N ARG A 422 13.44 -10.86 5.62
CA ARG A 422 13.88 -9.77 6.50
C ARG A 422 12.71 -9.11 7.22
N GLY A 423 11.59 -8.92 6.53
CA GLY A 423 10.39 -8.36 7.13
C GLY A 423 9.73 -9.26 8.17
N GLY A 424 9.77 -10.58 7.98
CA GLY A 424 9.39 -11.54 9.01
C GLY A 424 10.22 -11.38 10.28
N LEU A 425 11.56 -11.29 10.15
CA LEU A 425 12.46 -11.04 11.29
C LEU A 425 12.14 -9.70 11.97
N ASN A 426 11.97 -8.62 11.20
CA ASN A 426 11.61 -7.30 11.73
C ASN A 426 10.29 -7.35 12.54
N LEU A 427 9.30 -8.09 12.07
CA LEU A 427 8.02 -8.22 12.75
C LEU A 427 8.18 -8.97 14.07
N VAL A 428 8.96 -10.07 14.10
CA VAL A 428 9.30 -10.77 15.34
C VAL A 428 10.03 -9.82 16.30
N GLU A 429 11.06 -9.13 15.85
CA GLU A 429 11.81 -8.18 16.68
C GLU A 429 10.90 -7.10 17.27
N ASP A 430 10.01 -6.50 16.48
CA ASP A 430 9.10 -5.46 16.93
C ASP A 430 8.08 -5.99 17.96
N ILE A 431 7.48 -7.16 17.72
CA ILE A 431 6.52 -7.78 18.65
C ILE A 431 7.21 -8.10 19.99
N TYR A 432 8.35 -8.78 19.95
CA TYR A 432 9.04 -9.23 21.16
C TYR A 432 9.72 -8.08 21.90
N SER A 433 10.16 -7.02 21.20
CA SER A 433 10.63 -5.80 21.85
C SER A 433 9.53 -5.13 22.67
N ARG A 434 8.29 -5.11 22.17
CA ARG A 434 7.13 -4.59 22.93
C ARG A 434 6.81 -5.47 24.14
N LEU A 435 6.88 -6.80 23.98
CA LEU A 435 6.70 -7.75 25.10
C LEU A 435 7.75 -7.53 26.20
N LEU A 436 9.03 -7.44 25.84
CA LEU A 436 10.13 -7.25 26.79
C LEU A 436 10.08 -5.88 27.47
N GLY A 437 9.66 -4.84 26.76
CA GLY A 437 9.46 -3.50 27.32
C GLY A 437 8.39 -3.48 28.41
N LYS A 438 7.27 -4.19 28.21
CA LYS A 438 6.17 -4.30 29.18
C LYS A 438 6.58 -4.93 30.51
N HIS A 439 7.58 -5.82 30.53
CA HIS A 439 8.06 -6.45 31.77
C HIS A 439 8.95 -5.54 32.64
N ARG A 440 9.27 -4.32 32.17
CA ARG A 440 10.08 -3.35 32.92
C ARG A 440 9.25 -2.22 33.55
N GLU A 441 7.98 -2.08 33.16
CA GLU A 441 6.99 -1.20 33.76
C GLU A 441 6.25 -1.92 34.90
#